data_AF-A0A151BLR9-F1
#
_entry.id   AF-A0A151BLR9-F1
#
_cell.length_a   1.000
_cell.length_b   1.000
_cell.length_c   1.000
_cell.angle_alpha   90.00
_cell.angle_beta   90.00
_cell.angle_gamma   90.00
#
_symmetry.space_group_name_H-M   'P 1'
#
loop_
_entity.id
_entity.type
_entity.pdbx_description
1 polymer ?
#
loop_
_entity_poly.entity_id
_entity_poly.type
_entity_poly.pdbx_seq_one_letter_code
_entity_poly.pdbx_strand_id
1 'polypeptide(L)'
;MIYAVSRSILANFADLLNGGIKPVGIVTKFEDIIAGTKILIEKAQKEIYIATRYTDPSITETLLNSLNRGIEMYLLDGDKKNLSDKFQLIRLILSHPRMIKLFYDIFRSPKVHTWFTADLPYSFVIVDEKYVGIEIPKPNSDEFFVALFFENELLARKLKEIFDLLVMNAKEDPKKEFSEKIYAQFSKER
;
A
#
# COMPACT_ATOMS: atom_id res chain seq x y z
N MET A 1 21.74 -53.58 -0.94
CA MET A 1 22.55 -52.40 -0.58
C MET A 1 21.58 -51.30 -0.17
N ILE A 2 21.47 -51.02 1.13
CA ILE A 2 20.72 -49.86 1.63
C ILE A 2 21.65 -48.67 1.46
N TYR A 3 21.27 -47.69 0.64
CA TYR A 3 21.67 -46.32 0.92
C TYR A 3 20.56 -45.70 1.76
N ALA A 4 20.88 -45.51 3.03
CA ALA A 4 20.15 -44.63 3.93
C ALA A 4 20.20 -43.23 3.34
N VAL A 5 19.06 -42.58 3.35
CA VAL A 5 19.02 -41.12 3.36
C VAL A 5 17.94 -40.82 4.39
N SER A 6 18.15 -39.89 5.33
CA SER A 6 16.92 -39.39 5.95
C SER A 6 16.17 -38.69 4.83
N ARG A 7 15.02 -39.24 4.43
CA ARG A 7 14.10 -38.63 3.47
C ARG A 7 13.79 -37.18 3.83
N SER A 8 13.97 -36.80 5.10
CA SER A 8 13.86 -35.43 5.61
C SER A 8 14.89 -34.44 5.05
N ILE A 9 16.10 -34.85 4.62
CA ILE A 9 17.16 -33.97 4.08
C ILE A 9 16.92 -33.56 2.62
N LEU A 10 16.24 -34.37 1.81
CA LEU A 10 16.03 -33.99 0.40
C LEU A 10 14.67 -33.32 0.15
N ALA A 11 13.74 -33.47 1.10
CA ALA A 11 12.36 -32.99 1.04
C ALA A 11 12.10 -31.61 1.70
N ASN A 12 12.81 -31.21 2.77
CA ASN A 12 12.74 -29.84 3.35
C ASN A 12 13.31 -28.76 2.41
N PHE A 13 13.96 -29.21 1.35
CA PHE A 13 15.10 -28.59 0.72
C PHE A 13 14.84 -28.39 -0.78
N ALA A 14 13.91 -29.17 -1.32
CA ALA A 14 13.46 -29.07 -2.69
C ALA A 14 12.34 -28.07 -2.92
N ASP A 15 11.70 -27.49 -1.89
CA ASP A 15 10.53 -26.64 -2.14
C ASP A 15 10.07 -25.75 -0.96
N LEU A 16 10.98 -25.17 -0.21
CA LEU A 16 11.47 -23.83 -0.54
C LEU A 16 11.35 -23.39 -2.00
N LEU A 17 12.00 -24.07 -2.93
CA LEU A 17 12.27 -23.76 -4.35
C LEU A 17 11.10 -23.41 -5.29
N ASN A 18 9.86 -23.33 -4.83
CA ASN A 18 8.76 -22.66 -5.53
C ASN A 18 8.42 -21.29 -4.89
N GLY A 19 9.31 -20.75 -4.03
CA GLY A 19 9.25 -19.42 -3.40
C GLY A 19 10.43 -18.99 -2.48
N GLY A 20 11.42 -19.86 -2.22
CA GLY A 20 12.59 -19.74 -1.34
C GLY A 20 12.30 -19.56 0.18
N ILE A 21 13.29 -19.83 1.05
CA ILE A 21 13.39 -19.18 2.38
C ILE A 21 14.10 -17.87 2.08
N LYS A 22 13.33 -16.86 1.69
CA LYS A 22 13.81 -15.48 1.76
C LYS A 22 13.50 -14.95 3.15
N PRO A 23 14.39 -14.13 3.74
CA PRO A 23 14.11 -13.49 5.03
C PRO A 23 12.76 -12.77 4.98
N VAL A 24 11.91 -13.06 5.97
CA VAL A 24 10.64 -12.37 6.15
C VAL A 24 10.87 -11.29 7.19
N GLY A 25 10.61 -10.03 6.81
CA GLY A 25 10.55 -8.95 7.79
C GLY A 25 9.26 -9.08 8.59
N ILE A 26 9.34 -9.08 9.92
CA ILE A 26 8.18 -9.16 10.80
C ILE A 26 8.18 -7.91 11.69
N VAL A 27 7.06 -7.18 11.69
CA VAL A 27 6.89 -6.00 12.54
C VAL A 27 5.61 -6.10 13.35
N THR A 28 5.66 -5.68 14.62
CA THR A 28 4.56 -5.78 15.59
C THR A 28 4.12 -4.44 16.14
N LYS A 29 4.69 -3.34 15.62
CA LYS A 29 4.25 -1.97 15.89
C LYS A 29 3.75 -1.30 14.62
N PHE A 30 2.74 -0.44 14.77
CA PHE A 30 2.15 0.31 13.67
C PHE A 30 3.18 1.25 13.00
N GLU A 31 3.99 1.93 13.79
CA GLU A 31 5.07 2.79 13.29
C GLU A 31 6.09 2.04 12.41
N ASP A 32 6.35 0.77 12.73
CA ASP A 32 7.29 -0.06 11.96
C ASP A 32 6.71 -0.54 10.62
N ILE A 33 5.38 -0.76 10.51
CA ILE A 33 4.77 -1.06 9.20
C ILE A 33 4.83 0.16 8.28
N ILE A 34 4.63 1.38 8.80
CA ILE A 34 4.77 2.61 8.01
C ILE A 34 6.21 2.75 7.51
N ALA A 35 7.20 2.56 8.38
CA ALA A 35 8.61 2.60 8.00
C ALA A 35 8.98 1.54 6.95
N GLY A 36 8.56 0.28 7.15
CA GLY A 36 8.79 -0.81 6.21
C GLY A 36 8.14 -0.57 4.85
N THR A 37 6.94 0.01 4.83
CA THR A 37 6.22 0.39 3.60
C THR A 37 6.98 1.47 2.83
N LYS A 38 7.49 2.51 3.50
CA LYS A 38 8.32 3.55 2.86
C LYS A 38 9.57 2.96 2.21
N ILE A 39 10.26 2.05 2.91
CA ILE A 39 11.43 1.35 2.38
C ILE A 39 11.09 0.55 1.12
N LEU A 40 9.92 -0.08 1.03
CA LEU A 40 9.50 -0.77 -0.19
C LEU A 40 9.21 0.21 -1.33
N ILE A 41 8.43 1.28 -1.05
CA ILE A 41 8.08 2.31 -2.06
C ILE A 41 9.34 2.96 -2.65
N GLU A 42 10.36 3.23 -1.83
CA GLU A 42 11.62 3.81 -2.29
C GLU A 42 12.38 2.93 -3.30
N LYS A 43 12.17 1.61 -3.25
CA LYS A 43 12.76 0.67 -4.22
C LYS A 43 12.07 0.69 -5.58
N ALA A 44 10.87 1.25 -5.68
CA ALA A 44 10.04 1.16 -6.88
C ALA A 44 10.71 1.79 -8.11
N GLN A 45 10.67 1.05 -9.22
CA GLN A 45 11.20 1.39 -10.54
C GLN A 45 10.12 1.44 -11.64
N LYS A 46 8.99 0.74 -11.47
CA LYS A 46 7.90 0.67 -12.45
C LYS A 46 6.54 1.00 -11.86
N GLU A 47 6.08 0.23 -10.88
CA GLU A 47 4.70 0.28 -10.40
C GLU A 47 4.56 -0.05 -8.91
N ILE A 48 3.58 0.59 -8.28
CA ILE A 48 3.21 0.39 -6.88
C ILE A 48 1.70 0.12 -6.80
N TYR A 49 1.32 -0.93 -6.09
CA TYR A 49 -0.07 -1.18 -5.70
C TYR A 49 -0.17 -1.06 -4.19
N ILE A 50 -1.15 -0.30 -3.71
CA ILE A 50 -1.44 -0.18 -2.27
C ILE A 50 -2.93 -0.40 -2.09
N ALA A 51 -3.30 -1.40 -1.30
CA ALA A 51 -4.62 -1.51 -0.72
C ALA A 51 -4.49 -1.27 0.79
N THR A 52 -5.18 -0.27 1.35
CA THR A 52 -4.99 0.10 2.76
C THR A 52 -6.31 0.32 3.49
N ARG A 53 -6.40 -0.16 4.73
CA ARG A 53 -7.55 0.06 5.62
C ARG A 53 -7.48 1.40 6.37
N TYR A 54 -6.44 2.19 6.16
CA TYR A 54 -6.24 3.50 6.78
C TYR A 54 -5.43 4.42 5.87
N THR A 55 -5.68 5.73 5.99
CA THR A 55 -4.82 6.75 5.38
C THR A 55 -3.78 7.25 6.39
N ASP A 56 -2.50 6.99 6.13
CA ASP A 56 -1.39 7.60 6.89
C ASP A 56 -0.74 8.72 6.05
N PRO A 57 -0.77 9.98 6.49
CA PRO A 57 -0.25 11.07 5.69
C PRO A 57 1.27 11.11 5.57
N SER A 58 1.99 10.41 6.44
CA SER A 58 3.46 10.42 6.44
C SER A 58 4.07 9.70 5.24
N ILE A 59 3.29 8.93 4.48
CA ILE A 59 3.73 8.27 3.25
C ILE A 59 3.62 9.17 2.00
N THR A 60 2.93 10.32 2.12
CA THR A 60 2.60 11.20 0.98
C THR A 60 3.84 11.68 0.24
N GLU A 61 4.89 12.11 0.97
CA GLU A 61 6.13 12.56 0.35
C GLU A 61 6.86 11.42 -0.37
N THR A 62 6.88 10.22 0.22
CA THR A 62 7.48 9.04 -0.42
C THR A 62 6.75 8.64 -1.70
N LEU A 63 5.42 8.73 -1.71
CA LEU A 63 4.61 8.53 -2.91
C LEU A 63 4.92 9.60 -3.95
N LEU A 64 4.87 10.89 -3.60
CA LEU A 64 5.19 11.97 -4.54
C LEU A 64 6.59 11.81 -5.15
N ASN A 65 7.59 11.50 -4.34
CA ASN A 65 8.95 11.26 -4.83
C ASN A 65 8.99 10.12 -5.84
N SER A 66 8.19 9.07 -5.64
CA SER A 66 8.06 7.97 -6.60
C SER A 66 7.33 8.41 -7.87
N LEU A 67 6.30 9.23 -7.75
CA LEU A 67 5.59 9.79 -8.90
C LEU A 67 6.53 10.66 -9.75
N ASN A 68 7.38 11.47 -9.11
CA ASN A 68 8.39 12.29 -9.77
C ASN A 68 9.46 11.45 -10.51
N ARG A 69 9.74 10.23 -10.04
CA ARG A 69 10.56 9.24 -10.78
C ARG A 69 9.81 8.57 -11.92
N GLY A 70 8.53 8.89 -12.10
CA GLY A 70 7.68 8.35 -13.16
C GLY A 70 7.03 7.01 -12.83
N ILE A 71 6.99 6.61 -11.57
CA ILE A 71 6.37 5.36 -11.11
C ILE A 71 4.84 5.43 -11.22
N GLU A 72 4.24 4.36 -11.73
CA GLU A 72 2.78 4.21 -11.80
C GLU A 72 2.21 3.69 -10.48
N MET A 73 1.06 4.21 -10.07
CA MET A 73 0.47 3.92 -8.76
C MET A 73 -0.99 3.50 -8.88
N TYR A 74 -1.33 2.45 -8.16
CA TYR A 74 -2.67 1.90 -8.06
C TYR A 74 -3.05 1.86 -6.59
N LEU A 75 -3.96 2.74 -6.19
CA LEU A 75 -4.32 2.97 -4.79
C LEU A 75 -5.76 2.53 -4.58
N LEU A 76 -5.98 1.58 -3.68
CA LEU A 76 -7.29 1.17 -3.21
C LEU A 76 -7.42 1.57 -1.75
N ASP A 77 -8.26 2.57 -1.51
CA ASP A 77 -8.58 3.02 -0.17
C ASP A 77 -9.74 2.22 0.41
N GLY A 78 -9.52 1.67 1.60
CA GLY A 78 -10.51 0.98 2.41
C GLY A 78 -10.74 1.61 3.78
N ASP A 79 -10.25 2.83 3.99
CA ASP A 79 -10.44 3.55 5.24
C ASP A 79 -11.92 3.86 5.48
N LYS A 80 -12.52 3.09 6.41
CA LYS A 80 -13.95 3.18 6.72
C LYS A 80 -14.27 4.33 7.68
N LYS A 81 -13.27 5.05 8.20
CA LYS A 81 -13.50 6.13 9.16
C LYS A 81 -14.24 7.28 8.48
N ASN A 82 -15.54 7.39 8.76
CA ASN A 82 -16.42 8.39 8.19
C ASN A 82 -16.43 9.70 9.02
N LEU A 83 -16.52 10.84 8.31
CA LEU A 83 -16.58 12.24 8.78
C LEU A 83 -15.34 12.78 9.52
N SER A 84 -14.84 12.13 10.58
CA SER A 84 -13.65 12.61 11.31
C SER A 84 -12.42 12.71 10.43
N ASP A 85 -12.33 11.86 9.42
CA ASP A 85 -11.12 11.68 8.63
C ASP A 85 -11.10 12.59 7.41
N LYS A 86 -12.26 12.96 6.87
CA LYS A 86 -12.38 14.15 6.01
C LYS A 86 -11.91 15.40 6.77
N PHE A 87 -12.30 15.54 8.03
CA PHE A 87 -11.81 16.64 8.87
C PHE A 87 -10.30 16.58 9.14
N GLN A 88 -9.72 15.39 9.36
CA GLN A 88 -8.28 15.23 9.55
C GLN A 88 -7.50 15.51 8.25
N LEU A 89 -7.98 15.01 7.11
CA LEU A 89 -7.39 15.25 5.80
C LEU A 89 -7.48 16.75 5.44
N ILE A 90 -8.64 17.37 5.67
CA ILE A 90 -8.83 18.83 5.56
C ILE A 90 -7.82 19.56 6.45
N ARG A 91 -7.73 19.21 7.74
CA ARG A 91 -6.81 19.86 8.70
C ARG A 91 -5.35 19.73 8.28
N LEU A 92 -4.93 18.55 7.85
CA LEU A 92 -3.58 18.31 7.37
C LEU A 92 -3.29 19.11 6.10
N ILE A 93 -4.18 19.06 5.12
CA ILE A 93 -3.99 19.74 3.85
C ILE A 93 -3.97 21.26 4.05
N LEU A 94 -4.91 21.81 4.84
CA LEU A 94 -4.94 23.23 5.19
C LEU A 94 -3.80 23.67 6.12
N SER A 95 -3.08 22.73 6.76
CA SER A 95 -1.97 23.09 7.64
C SER A 95 -0.79 23.71 6.91
N HIS A 96 -0.62 23.42 5.61
CA HIS A 96 0.44 24.00 4.79
C HIS A 96 0.09 24.03 3.29
N PRO A 97 0.29 25.17 2.59
CA PRO A 97 0.11 25.29 1.13
C PRO A 97 0.84 24.21 0.31
N ARG A 98 1.99 23.75 0.80
CA ARG A 98 2.75 22.66 0.17
C ARG A 98 1.92 21.37 0.13
N MET A 99 1.26 21.00 1.23
CA MET A 99 0.45 19.79 1.33
C MET A 99 -0.77 19.82 0.40
N ILE A 100 -1.40 20.99 0.23
CA ILE A 100 -2.48 21.20 -0.76
C ILE A 100 -2.01 20.84 -2.16
N LYS A 101 -0.85 21.37 -2.56
CA LYS A 101 -0.28 21.10 -3.87
C LYS A 101 0.10 19.62 -4.02
N LEU A 102 0.78 19.03 -3.03
CA LEU A 102 1.18 17.61 -3.11
C LEU A 102 -0.02 16.68 -3.26
N PHE A 103 -1.08 16.93 -2.48
CA PHE A 103 -2.31 16.16 -2.55
C PHE A 103 -2.96 16.31 -3.93
N TYR A 104 -3.08 17.53 -4.44
CA TYR A 104 -3.59 17.77 -5.79
C TYR A 104 -2.77 17.08 -6.89
N ASP A 105 -1.44 17.22 -6.85
CA ASP A 105 -0.54 16.68 -7.85
C ASP A 105 -0.64 15.14 -7.93
N ILE A 106 -0.80 14.46 -6.79
CA ILE A 106 -1.02 13.01 -6.73
C ILE A 106 -2.33 12.62 -7.42
N PHE A 107 -3.46 13.20 -7.01
CA PHE A 107 -4.78 12.79 -7.52
C PHE A 107 -5.08 13.25 -8.95
N ARG A 108 -4.35 14.24 -9.48
CA ARG A 108 -4.50 14.72 -10.85
C ARG A 108 -3.59 13.99 -11.85
N SER A 109 -2.55 13.32 -11.37
CA SER A 109 -1.58 12.65 -12.21
C SER A 109 -2.21 11.52 -13.02
N PRO A 110 -1.93 11.42 -14.34
CA PRO A 110 -2.41 10.30 -15.15
C PRO A 110 -1.73 8.97 -14.81
N LYS A 111 -0.67 8.99 -13.98
CA LYS A 111 0.03 7.80 -13.48
C LYS A 111 -0.51 7.28 -12.15
N VAL A 112 -1.54 7.93 -11.61
CA VAL A 112 -2.15 7.56 -10.33
C VAL A 112 -3.59 7.16 -10.57
N HIS A 113 -3.91 5.92 -10.21
CA HIS A 113 -5.23 5.34 -10.34
C HIS A 113 -5.76 5.05 -8.94
N THR A 114 -6.92 5.57 -8.60
CA THR A 114 -7.44 5.55 -7.23
C THR A 114 -8.86 5.01 -7.17
N TRP A 115 -9.10 4.07 -6.26
CA TRP A 115 -10.39 3.48 -6.00
C TRP A 115 -10.70 3.49 -4.51
N PHE A 116 -11.98 3.37 -4.17
CA PHE A 116 -12.46 3.22 -2.81
C PHE A 116 -13.36 2.00 -2.66
N THR A 117 -13.15 1.22 -1.61
CA THR A 117 -14.04 0.12 -1.21
C THR A 117 -14.31 0.17 0.29
N ALA A 118 -15.57 0.02 0.69
CA ALA A 118 -15.90 -0.05 2.11
C ALA A 118 -15.56 -1.41 2.73
N ASP A 119 -15.13 -2.41 1.94
CA ASP A 119 -15.00 -3.80 2.36
C ASP A 119 -13.60 -4.36 2.13
N LEU A 120 -12.57 -3.61 2.54
CA LEU A 120 -11.20 -4.09 2.48
C LEU A 120 -10.84 -4.94 3.73
N PRO A 121 -10.52 -6.24 3.57
CA PRO A 121 -10.28 -7.14 4.70
C PRO A 121 -8.93 -6.91 5.39
N TYR A 122 -7.88 -6.60 4.62
CA TYR A 122 -6.52 -6.39 5.11
C TYR A 122 -5.75 -5.43 4.18
N SER A 123 -4.73 -4.78 4.73
CA SER A 123 -3.86 -3.87 3.97
C SER A 123 -2.69 -4.64 3.34
N PHE A 124 -2.27 -4.25 2.14
CA PHE A 124 -1.06 -4.74 1.51
C PHE A 124 -0.46 -3.73 0.52
N VAL A 125 0.84 -3.85 0.29
CA VAL A 125 1.60 -3.10 -0.71
C VAL A 125 2.35 -4.08 -1.61
N ILE A 126 2.36 -3.80 -2.91
CA ILE A 126 3.14 -4.53 -3.92
C ILE A 126 3.99 -3.51 -4.65
N VAL A 127 5.29 -3.78 -4.79
CA VAL A 127 6.21 -2.94 -5.55
C VAL A 127 6.90 -3.76 -6.63
N ASP A 128 6.77 -3.31 -7.87
CA ASP A 128 7.36 -3.89 -9.08
C ASP A 128 7.11 -5.40 -9.24
N GLU A 129 5.94 -5.88 -8.80
CA GLU A 129 5.58 -7.31 -8.78
C GLU A 129 6.64 -8.20 -8.08
N LYS A 130 7.41 -7.62 -7.15
CA LYS A 130 8.57 -8.27 -6.53
C LYS A 130 8.57 -8.14 -5.01
N TYR A 131 8.35 -6.94 -4.48
CA TYR A 131 8.31 -6.72 -3.05
C TYR A 131 6.88 -6.64 -2.55
N VAL A 132 6.64 -7.20 -1.37
CA VAL A 132 5.32 -7.26 -0.75
C VAL A 132 5.43 -6.84 0.71
N GLY A 133 4.50 -6.01 1.16
CA GLY A 133 4.14 -5.87 2.56
C GLY A 133 2.68 -6.27 2.74
N ILE A 134 2.37 -7.08 3.73
CA ILE A 134 0.99 -7.48 4.04
C ILE A 134 0.74 -7.35 5.54
N GLU A 135 -0.38 -6.72 5.87
CA GLU A 135 -0.87 -6.58 7.22
C GLU A 135 -1.77 -7.76 7.57
N ILE A 136 -1.57 -8.32 8.76
CA ILE A 136 -2.51 -9.25 9.39
C ILE A 136 -3.21 -8.45 10.49
N PRO A 137 -4.47 -8.06 10.29
CA PRO A 137 -5.21 -7.29 11.29
C PRO A 137 -5.61 -8.18 12.47
N LYS A 138 -5.85 -7.56 13.63
CA LYS A 138 -6.46 -8.26 14.77
C LYS A 138 -7.90 -8.66 14.41
N PRO A 139 -8.31 -9.93 14.62
CA PRO A 139 -9.68 -10.34 14.34
C PRO A 139 -10.71 -9.50 15.11
N ASN A 140 -11.80 -9.13 14.45
CA ASN A 140 -12.89 -8.31 15.01
C ASN A 140 -12.44 -6.94 15.55
N SER A 141 -11.35 -6.39 15.03
CA SER A 141 -10.81 -5.09 15.42
C SER A 141 -10.20 -4.36 14.21
N ASP A 142 -10.11 -3.03 14.33
CA ASP A 142 -9.34 -2.17 13.43
C ASP A 142 -7.91 -1.93 13.93
N GLU A 143 -7.50 -2.61 15.01
CA GLU A 143 -6.15 -2.56 15.53
C GLU A 143 -5.18 -3.36 14.66
N PHE A 144 -4.07 -2.71 14.35
CA PHE A 144 -2.88 -3.35 13.81
C PHE A 144 -2.37 -4.44 14.77
N PHE A 145 -1.99 -5.60 14.22
CA PHE A 145 -1.46 -6.72 15.00
C PHE A 145 -0.05 -7.12 14.57
N VAL A 146 0.13 -7.49 13.31
CA VAL A 146 1.45 -7.81 12.75
C VAL A 146 1.47 -7.52 11.25
N ALA A 147 2.64 -7.17 10.72
CA ALA A 147 2.86 -7.15 9.28
C ALA A 147 4.10 -7.92 8.89
N LEU A 148 4.04 -8.43 7.65
CA LEU A 148 5.07 -9.26 7.05
C LEU A 148 5.56 -8.59 5.76
N PHE A 149 6.88 -8.55 5.58
CA PHE A 149 7.53 -8.02 4.40
C PHE A 149 8.32 -9.10 3.69
N PHE A 150 8.14 -9.20 2.37
CA PHE A 150 8.70 -10.22 1.52
C PHE A 150 9.32 -9.63 0.25
N GLU A 151 10.32 -10.32 -0.28
CA GLU A 151 10.71 -10.19 -1.68
C GLU A 151 10.28 -11.45 -2.43
N ASN A 152 9.01 -11.54 -2.82
CA ASN A 152 8.43 -12.75 -3.39
C ASN A 152 7.48 -12.39 -4.55
N GLU A 153 7.93 -12.67 -5.78
CA GLU A 153 7.18 -12.36 -7.00
C GLU A 153 5.91 -13.19 -7.16
N LEU A 154 5.91 -14.44 -6.68
CA LEU A 154 4.71 -15.30 -6.71
C LEU A 154 3.61 -14.71 -5.81
N LEU A 155 3.98 -14.30 -4.59
CA LEU A 155 3.07 -13.64 -3.67
C LEU A 155 2.61 -12.28 -4.22
N ALA A 156 3.52 -11.51 -4.82
CA ALA A 156 3.20 -10.24 -5.46
C ALA A 156 2.14 -10.41 -6.56
N ARG A 157 2.32 -11.39 -7.45
CA ARG A 157 1.31 -11.73 -8.47
C ARG A 157 -0.04 -12.10 -7.88
N LYS A 158 -0.04 -12.97 -6.86
CA LYS A 158 -1.27 -13.40 -6.20
C LYS A 158 -2.00 -12.24 -5.53
N LEU A 159 -1.29 -11.33 -4.87
CA LEU A 159 -1.90 -10.14 -4.29
C LEU A 159 -2.36 -9.14 -5.34
N LYS A 160 -1.70 -9.07 -6.50
CA LYS A 160 -2.16 -8.25 -7.63
C LYS A 160 -3.47 -8.79 -8.22
N GLU A 161 -3.61 -10.11 -8.37
CA GLU A 161 -4.90 -10.73 -8.73
C GLU A 161 -6.00 -10.37 -7.73
N ILE A 162 -5.69 -10.37 -6.42
CA ILE A 162 -6.63 -9.93 -5.38
C ILE A 162 -6.96 -8.44 -5.50
N PHE A 163 -5.97 -7.60 -5.77
CA PHE A 163 -6.17 -6.17 -5.98
C PHE A 163 -7.16 -5.92 -7.13
N ASP A 164 -6.97 -6.58 -8.27
CA ASP A 164 -7.84 -6.46 -9.43
C ASP A 164 -9.28 -6.88 -9.10
N LEU A 165 -9.47 -7.98 -8.36
CA LEU A 165 -10.78 -8.44 -7.90
C LEU A 165 -11.46 -7.44 -6.95
N LEU A 166 -10.69 -6.82 -6.05
CA LEU A 166 -11.22 -5.80 -5.14
C LEU A 166 -11.65 -4.54 -5.91
N VAL A 167 -10.87 -4.14 -6.92
CA VAL A 167 -11.15 -2.97 -7.75
C VAL A 167 -12.41 -3.16 -8.61
N MET A 168 -12.72 -4.37 -9.08
CA MET A 168 -13.93 -4.64 -9.87
C MET A 168 -15.23 -4.19 -9.18
N ASN A 169 -15.28 -4.23 -7.85
CA ASN A 169 -16.44 -3.82 -7.04
C ASN A 169 -16.25 -2.46 -6.36
N ALA A 170 -15.09 -1.82 -6.56
CA ALA A 170 -14.77 -0.55 -5.95
C ALA A 170 -15.41 0.62 -6.71
N LYS A 171 -15.49 1.77 -6.05
CA LYS A 171 -15.97 3.04 -6.61
C LYS A 171 -14.78 3.96 -6.88
N GLU A 172 -15.03 5.05 -7.60
CA GLU A 172 -14.04 6.12 -7.70
C GLU A 172 -13.73 6.70 -6.31
N ASP A 173 -12.46 6.99 -6.05
CA ASP A 173 -12.03 7.53 -4.76
C ASP A 173 -12.60 8.95 -4.54
N PRO A 174 -13.40 9.19 -3.48
CA PRO A 174 -13.95 10.52 -3.21
C PRO A 174 -12.88 11.58 -2.91
N LYS A 175 -11.65 11.18 -2.58
CA LYS A 175 -10.51 12.09 -2.36
C LYS A 175 -10.11 12.83 -3.63
N LYS A 176 -10.40 12.27 -4.81
CA LYS A 176 -10.11 12.91 -6.10
C LYS A 176 -10.91 14.19 -6.31
N GLU A 177 -12.25 14.13 -6.20
CA GLU A 177 -13.11 15.32 -6.28
C GLU A 177 -12.77 16.34 -5.18
N PHE A 178 -12.46 15.84 -3.97
CA PHE A 178 -12.06 16.69 -2.87
C PHE A 178 -10.76 17.46 -3.14
N SER A 179 -9.77 16.82 -3.77
CA SER A 179 -8.48 17.46 -4.14
C SER A 179 -8.67 18.68 -5.04
N GLU A 180 -9.59 18.59 -6.02
CA GLU A 180 -9.88 19.67 -6.96
C GLU A 180 -10.53 20.87 -6.27
N LYS A 181 -11.50 20.60 -5.38
CA LYS A 181 -12.21 21.65 -4.63
C LYS A 181 -11.26 22.46 -3.76
N ILE A 182 -10.38 21.78 -3.01
CA ILE A 182 -9.43 22.46 -2.11
C ILE A 182 -8.39 23.25 -2.90
N TYR A 183 -7.84 22.70 -3.97
CA TYR A 183 -6.86 23.41 -4.79
C TYR A 183 -7.45 24.65 -5.45
N ALA A 184 -8.71 24.59 -5.91
CA ALA A 184 -9.42 25.72 -6.48
C ALA A 184 -9.69 26.85 -5.46
N GLN A 185 -10.00 26.50 -4.20
CA GLN A 185 -10.13 27.49 -3.12
C GLN A 185 -8.79 28.17 -2.84
N PHE A 186 -7.74 27.38 -2.64
CA PHE A 186 -6.39 27.89 -2.41
C PHE A 186 -5.88 28.80 -3.53
N SER A 187 -6.15 28.46 -4.79
CA SER A 187 -5.71 29.24 -5.95
C SER A 187 -6.44 30.57 -6.12
N LYS A 188 -7.62 30.75 -5.48
CA LYS A 188 -8.39 32.00 -5.50
C LYS A 188 -7.98 32.98 -4.40
N GLU A 189 -7.30 32.50 -3.36
CA GLU A 189 -6.82 33.30 -2.23
C GLU A 189 -5.43 33.92 -2.46
N ARG A 190 -4.89 33.79 -3.68
CA ARG A 190 -3.61 34.35 -4.14
C ARG A 190 -3.82 35.30 -5.31
#